data_AF-A0A3N5WEC5-F1
#
_entry.id   AF-A0A3N5WEC5-F1
#
_cell.length_a   1.000
_cell.length_b   1.000
_cell.length_c   1.000
_cell.angle_alpha   90.00
_cell.angle_beta   90.00
_cell.angle_gamma   90.00
#
_symmetry.space_group_name_H-M   'P 1'
#
loop_
_entity.id
_entity.type
_entity.pdbx_description
1 polymer ?
#
loop_
_entity_poly.entity_id
_entity_poly.type
_entity_poly.pdbx_seq_one_letter_code
_entity_poly.pdbx_strand_id
1 'polypeptide(L)'
;MDFGNQGTRLTRNIIYKTQAATIFLEMDHGPTLVDNNILIGRPIQSNSEASIFAHNLFVDCGYDYTPDTGRRSEYFRPHTTKIIGRKTGTAEEDLWFNNLFVRQGLDRVKTAPGYRSDYNVFLEGAKPSAFGDEHSVIAPDVTRLAIQDKSRGATITFALTEAALHAKGPQVNAGLVGVFHTVGQTIEDRYGRPIAVDRDISGKEFTRPIAGPLADLMPGWNAILWPGEGGDGVGAKGHRR
;
A
#
# COMPACT_ATOMS: atom_id res chain seq x y z
N MET A 1 -3.39 -13.13 -0.50
CA MET A 1 -2.11 -13.69 -0.96
C MET A 1 -1.78 -14.79 0.04
N ASP A 2 -1.68 -16.05 -0.40
CA ASP A 2 -1.51 -17.24 0.47
C ASP A 2 -0.81 -18.33 -0.36
N PHE A 3 0.40 -18.80 -0.06
CA PHE A 3 1.39 -18.34 0.94
C PHE A 3 2.76 -18.19 0.26
N GLY A 4 3.77 -17.72 1.01
CA GLY A 4 5.16 -17.67 0.55
C GLY A 4 5.35 -16.70 -0.62
N ASN A 5 4.45 -15.73 -0.78
CA ASN A 5 4.54 -14.73 -1.82
C ASN A 5 5.75 -13.83 -1.52
N GLN A 6 6.60 -13.64 -2.54
CA GLN A 6 7.86 -12.92 -2.44
C GLN A 6 8.07 -12.13 -3.74
N GLY A 7 8.47 -10.86 -3.62
CA GLY A 7 8.60 -9.95 -4.78
C GLY A 7 7.27 -9.57 -5.41
N THR A 8 6.16 -9.64 -4.67
CA THR A 8 4.82 -9.32 -5.19
C THR A 8 4.58 -7.82 -5.19
N ARG A 9 3.89 -7.30 -6.21
CA ARG A 9 3.44 -5.90 -6.27
C ARG A 9 1.93 -5.80 -6.52
N LEU A 10 1.20 -5.28 -5.55
CA LEU A 10 -0.22 -4.90 -5.65
C LEU A 10 -0.27 -3.39 -5.92
N THR A 11 -0.43 -3.00 -7.18
CA THR A 11 -0.32 -1.60 -7.58
C THR A 11 -1.53 -1.12 -8.38
N ARG A 12 -1.98 0.10 -8.09
CA ARG A 12 -3.02 0.82 -8.84
C ARG A 12 -4.37 0.11 -8.90
N ASN A 13 -4.83 -0.40 -7.77
CA ASN A 13 -6.14 -1.06 -7.62
C ASN A 13 -7.12 -0.19 -6.83
N ILE A 14 -8.41 -0.44 -7.04
CA ILE A 14 -9.49 0.08 -6.21
C ILE A 14 -10.23 -1.11 -5.61
N ILE A 15 -10.14 -1.26 -4.28
CA ILE A 15 -10.70 -2.40 -3.55
C ILE A 15 -11.66 -1.85 -2.50
N TYR A 16 -12.95 -2.13 -2.69
CA TYR A 16 -14.04 -1.64 -1.84
C TYR A 16 -15.23 -2.61 -1.88
N LYS A 17 -16.14 -2.49 -0.91
CA LYS A 17 -17.33 -3.38 -0.75
C LYS A 17 -16.96 -4.86 -0.63
N THR A 18 -15.85 -5.17 0.03
CA THR A 18 -15.42 -6.54 0.29
C THR A 18 -16.26 -7.18 1.41
N GLN A 19 -16.52 -8.48 1.27
CA GLN A 19 -17.17 -9.28 2.33
C GLN A 19 -16.18 -9.72 3.42
N ALA A 20 -14.90 -9.81 3.06
CA ALA A 20 -13.75 -10.14 3.91
C ALA A 20 -12.75 -8.98 3.98
N ALA A 21 -11.56 -9.22 4.52
CA ALA A 21 -10.47 -8.24 4.56
C ALA A 21 -10.25 -7.56 3.19
N THR A 22 -9.90 -6.26 3.20
CA THR A 22 -9.65 -5.53 1.94
C THR A 22 -8.44 -6.13 1.22
N ILE A 23 -7.40 -6.45 1.97
CA ILE A 23 -6.27 -7.28 1.55
C ILE A 23 -6.00 -8.27 2.68
N PHE A 24 -5.71 -9.52 2.33
CA PHE A 24 -5.19 -10.50 3.29
C PHE A 24 -3.82 -10.98 2.80
N LEU A 25 -2.79 -10.73 3.61
CA LEU A 25 -1.42 -11.22 3.41
C LEU A 25 -1.19 -12.38 4.37
N GLU A 26 -1.25 -13.60 3.84
CA GLU A 26 -1.21 -14.82 4.63
C GLU A 26 0.09 -15.58 4.42
N MET A 27 0.90 -15.69 5.49
CA MET A 27 2.12 -16.49 5.54
C MET A 27 3.13 -16.13 4.43
N ASP A 28 3.27 -14.84 4.18
CA ASP A 28 4.23 -14.27 3.23
C ASP A 28 5.47 -13.71 3.95
N HIS A 29 6.63 -13.79 3.29
CA HIS A 29 7.91 -13.31 3.83
C HIS A 29 8.51 -12.13 3.04
N GLY A 30 7.70 -11.57 2.13
CA GLY A 30 8.01 -10.39 1.36
C GLY A 30 9.19 -10.53 0.40
N PRO A 31 9.64 -9.41 -0.21
CA PRO A 31 9.00 -8.12 -0.13
C PRO A 31 7.64 -8.14 -0.86
N THR A 32 6.61 -7.59 -0.22
CA THR A 32 5.30 -7.36 -0.83
C THR A 32 5.05 -5.86 -0.91
N LEU A 33 5.11 -5.29 -2.10
CA LEU A 33 4.85 -3.86 -2.33
C LEU A 33 3.37 -3.64 -2.63
N VAL A 34 2.69 -2.85 -1.80
CA VAL A 34 1.30 -2.42 -1.97
C VAL A 34 1.34 -0.91 -2.20
N ASP A 35 1.22 -0.48 -3.46
CA ASP A 35 1.39 0.93 -3.82
C ASP A 35 0.30 1.55 -4.69
N ASN A 36 0.01 2.84 -4.48
CA ASN A 36 -0.94 3.60 -5.29
C ASN A 36 -2.35 2.98 -5.38
N ASN A 37 -2.80 2.29 -4.33
CA ASN A 37 -4.13 1.70 -4.29
C ASN A 37 -5.12 2.59 -3.53
N ILE A 38 -6.41 2.36 -3.77
CA ILE A 38 -7.51 2.86 -2.97
C ILE A 38 -8.16 1.68 -2.25
N LEU A 39 -8.12 1.68 -0.93
CA LEU A 39 -8.46 0.55 -0.06
C LEU A 39 -9.52 0.98 0.94
N ILE A 40 -10.75 0.48 0.76
CA ILE A 40 -11.93 1.01 1.46
C ILE A 40 -12.73 -0.09 2.15
N GLY A 41 -12.93 0.06 3.46
CA GLY A 41 -13.94 -0.68 4.21
C GLY A 41 -13.37 -1.60 5.29
N ARG A 42 -12.92 -2.81 4.93
CA ARG A 42 -12.44 -3.78 5.94
C ARG A 42 -10.94 -3.56 6.20
N PRO A 43 -10.42 -3.86 7.40
CA PRO A 43 -8.99 -3.74 7.65
C PRO A 43 -8.19 -4.67 6.73
N ILE A 44 -6.93 -4.31 6.48
CA ILE A 44 -5.95 -5.27 5.99
C ILE A 44 -5.73 -6.29 7.09
N GLN A 45 -5.81 -7.57 6.73
CA GLN A 45 -5.40 -8.66 7.61
C GLN A 45 -4.01 -9.11 7.22
N SER A 46 -3.18 -9.41 8.21
CA SER A 46 -1.84 -9.94 7.97
C SER A 46 -1.41 -10.90 9.08
N ASN A 47 -0.75 -11.97 8.67
CA ASN A 47 0.14 -12.76 9.51
C ASN A 47 1.51 -12.94 8.81
N SER A 48 1.88 -11.94 8.02
CA SER A 48 3.05 -11.89 7.14
C SER A 48 4.04 -10.80 7.58
N GLU A 49 5.20 -10.77 6.94
CA GLU A 49 6.26 -9.78 7.18
C GLU A 49 6.74 -9.12 5.89
N ALA A 50 7.58 -8.08 6.03
CA ALA A 50 8.22 -7.40 4.91
C ALA A 50 7.21 -6.86 3.87
N SER A 51 6.11 -6.29 4.35
CA SER A 51 5.11 -5.62 3.52
C SER A 51 5.35 -4.11 3.48
N ILE A 52 5.30 -3.52 2.29
CA ILE A 52 5.53 -2.10 2.07
C ILE A 52 4.24 -1.46 1.56
N PHE A 53 3.70 -0.50 2.30
CA PHE A 53 2.54 0.29 1.92
C PHE A 53 2.98 1.70 1.52
N ALA A 54 2.87 2.03 0.23
CA ALA A 54 3.35 3.29 -0.32
C ALA A 54 2.27 4.04 -1.12
N HIS A 55 2.05 5.32 -0.88
CA HIS A 55 1.15 6.13 -1.73
C HIS A 55 -0.29 5.61 -1.83
N ASN A 56 -0.79 4.86 -0.83
CA ASN A 56 -2.18 4.37 -0.85
C ASN A 56 -3.15 5.39 -0.23
N LEU A 57 -4.42 5.27 -0.59
CA LEU A 57 -5.54 5.88 0.12
C LEU A 57 -6.30 4.79 0.89
N PHE A 58 -6.25 4.85 2.22
CA PHE A 58 -6.97 3.99 3.14
C PHE A 58 -8.20 4.72 3.69
N VAL A 59 -9.37 4.09 3.61
CA VAL A 59 -10.62 4.67 4.10
C VAL A 59 -11.38 3.64 4.91
N ASP A 60 -11.58 3.91 6.20
CA ASP A 60 -12.12 2.92 7.15
C ASP A 60 -11.30 1.62 7.19
N CYS A 61 -10.06 1.65 6.68
CA CYS A 61 -9.24 0.47 6.45
C CYS A 61 -7.98 0.54 7.33
N GLY A 62 -8.06 0.03 8.56
CA GLY A 62 -6.90 -0.15 9.43
C GLY A 62 -6.03 -1.35 9.03
N TYR A 63 -5.12 -1.73 9.92
CA TYR A 63 -4.24 -2.91 9.78
C TYR A 63 -4.36 -3.81 11.01
N ASP A 64 -4.82 -5.04 10.79
CA ASP A 64 -5.01 -6.06 11.82
C ASP A 64 -4.00 -7.19 11.63
N TYR A 65 -3.00 -7.21 12.50
CA TYR A 65 -1.99 -8.24 12.52
C TYR A 65 -2.34 -9.36 13.52
N THR A 66 -2.37 -10.62 13.05
CA THR A 66 -2.58 -11.80 13.91
C THR A 66 -1.52 -12.85 13.60
N PRO A 67 -0.50 -13.06 14.45
CA PRO A 67 0.58 -13.99 14.15
C PRO A 67 0.09 -15.43 14.02
N ASP A 68 0.78 -16.21 13.20
CA ASP A 68 0.60 -17.66 13.13
C ASP A 68 1.95 -18.36 13.40
N THR A 69 2.11 -18.79 14.64
CA THR A 69 3.31 -19.49 15.11
C THR A 69 3.18 -21.02 15.01
N GLY A 70 2.02 -21.53 14.58
CA GLY A 70 1.76 -22.95 14.41
C GLY A 70 2.12 -23.46 13.01
N ARG A 71 2.07 -22.58 12.00
CA ARG A 71 2.44 -22.89 10.61
C ARG A 71 3.80 -22.31 10.24
N ARG A 72 4.43 -22.90 9.23
CA ARG A 72 5.65 -22.37 8.60
C ARG A 72 5.53 -22.42 7.09
N SER A 73 5.75 -21.29 6.43
CA SER A 73 5.75 -21.12 4.98
C SER A 73 7.17 -20.99 4.45
N GLU A 74 7.36 -21.37 3.20
CA GLU A 74 8.60 -21.26 2.45
C GLU A 74 8.91 -19.81 2.08
N TYR A 75 10.21 -19.51 1.99
CA TYR A 75 10.72 -18.35 1.29
C TYR A 75 11.86 -18.74 0.34
N PHE A 76 12.10 -17.91 -0.67
CA PHE A 76 12.82 -18.30 -1.87
C PHE A 76 14.07 -17.46 -2.08
N ARG A 77 15.03 -18.03 -2.82
CA ARG A 77 16.10 -17.22 -3.39
C ARG A 77 15.47 -16.21 -4.36
N PRO A 78 15.80 -14.91 -4.27
CA PRO A 78 15.18 -13.87 -5.11
C PRO A 78 15.11 -14.25 -6.59
N HIS A 79 13.95 -13.98 -7.21
CA HIS A 79 13.67 -14.25 -8.64
C HIS A 79 13.75 -15.72 -9.05
N THR A 80 13.60 -16.64 -8.11
CA THR A 80 13.58 -18.07 -8.39
C THR A 80 12.49 -18.77 -7.57
N THR A 81 12.19 -20.01 -7.92
CA THR A 81 11.37 -20.91 -7.10
C THR A 81 12.21 -21.77 -6.15
N LYS A 82 13.52 -21.47 -5.99
CA LYS A 82 14.40 -22.25 -5.12
C LYS A 82 14.17 -21.86 -3.67
N ILE A 83 13.58 -22.77 -2.89
CA ILE A 83 13.39 -22.61 -1.45
C ILE A 83 14.75 -22.49 -0.76
N ILE A 84 14.89 -21.49 0.12
CA ILE A 84 16.09 -21.29 0.94
C ILE A 84 15.82 -21.39 2.44
N GLY A 85 14.55 -21.42 2.84
CA GLY A 85 14.15 -21.71 4.21
C GLY A 85 12.64 -21.68 4.42
N ARG A 86 12.24 -21.81 5.68
CA ARG A 86 10.85 -21.71 6.12
C ARG A 86 10.75 -20.94 7.43
N LYS A 87 9.76 -20.07 7.58
CA LYS A 87 9.55 -19.26 8.80
C LYS A 87 8.07 -19.24 9.19
N THR A 88 7.80 -18.99 10.46
CA THR A 88 6.43 -18.76 10.98
C THR A 88 5.91 -17.39 10.56
N GLY A 89 4.60 -17.16 10.62
CA GLY A 89 4.00 -15.85 10.39
C GLY A 89 4.22 -14.90 11.58
N THR A 90 5.29 -14.10 11.52
CA THR A 90 5.71 -13.16 12.56
C THR A 90 5.70 -11.72 12.07
N ALA A 91 5.45 -10.77 12.97
CA ALA A 91 5.48 -9.35 12.64
C ALA A 91 6.93 -8.88 12.55
N GLU A 92 7.39 -8.52 11.36
CA GLU A 92 8.73 -7.99 11.14
C GLU A 92 8.76 -7.10 9.89
N GLU A 93 9.49 -5.99 9.95
CA GLU A 93 9.86 -5.17 8.78
C GLU A 93 8.69 -4.66 7.89
N ASP A 94 7.47 -4.49 8.42
CA ASP A 94 6.41 -3.81 7.67
C ASP A 94 6.64 -2.29 7.64
N LEU A 95 6.42 -1.69 6.48
CA LEU A 95 6.78 -0.29 6.18
C LEU A 95 5.56 0.49 5.67
N TRP A 96 5.34 1.71 6.16
CA TRP A 96 4.27 2.61 5.71
C TRP A 96 4.80 4.00 5.36
N PHE A 97 4.82 4.34 4.08
CA PHE A 97 5.29 5.65 3.62
C PHE A 97 4.28 6.35 2.71
N ASN A 98 4.12 7.66 2.91
CA ASN A 98 3.36 8.50 1.98
C ASN A 98 1.91 8.03 1.78
N ASN A 99 1.24 7.47 2.79
CA ASN A 99 -0.16 7.04 2.66
C ASN A 99 -1.13 8.12 3.18
N LEU A 100 -2.35 8.15 2.64
CA LEU A 100 -3.48 8.88 3.20
C LEU A 100 -4.37 7.92 3.98
N PHE A 101 -4.62 8.21 5.24
CA PHE A 101 -5.53 7.45 6.11
C PHE A 101 -6.73 8.32 6.48
N VAL A 102 -7.94 7.79 6.26
CA VAL A 102 -9.20 8.46 6.56
C VAL A 102 -9.99 7.61 7.57
N ARG A 103 -10.34 8.22 8.71
CA ARG A 103 -11.11 7.65 9.84
C ARG A 103 -10.45 6.51 10.63
N GLN A 104 -9.67 5.65 10.00
CA GLN A 104 -8.84 4.64 10.66
C GLN A 104 -7.40 4.78 10.20
N GLY A 105 -6.47 4.68 11.16
CA GLY A 105 -5.04 4.77 10.92
C GLY A 105 -4.28 3.56 11.47
N LEU A 106 -3.07 3.82 11.99
CA LEU A 106 -2.12 2.80 12.43
C LEU A 106 -2.01 2.68 13.96
N ASP A 107 -2.88 3.36 14.72
CA ASP A 107 -2.84 3.40 16.19
C ASP A 107 -3.07 2.04 16.87
N ARG A 108 -3.65 1.09 16.15
CA ARG A 108 -3.85 -0.30 16.62
C ARG A 108 -2.69 -1.23 16.26
N VAL A 109 -1.76 -0.77 15.41
CA VAL A 109 -0.61 -1.56 14.98
C VAL A 109 0.40 -1.58 16.12
N LYS A 110 0.71 -2.78 16.60
CA LYS A 110 1.72 -2.96 17.65
C LYS A 110 3.10 -2.80 17.06
N THR A 111 3.99 -2.16 17.81
CA THR A 111 5.41 -2.08 17.46
C THR A 111 6.00 -3.48 17.31
N ALA A 112 6.76 -3.67 16.24
CA ALA A 112 7.51 -4.89 15.97
C ALA A 112 8.90 -4.53 15.39
N PRO A 113 9.87 -5.46 15.41
CA PRO A 113 11.21 -5.19 14.89
C PRO A 113 11.19 -4.77 13.41
N GLY A 114 11.97 -3.74 13.09
CA GLY A 114 12.10 -3.25 11.71
C GLY A 114 10.89 -2.48 11.17
N TYR A 115 9.79 -2.37 11.92
CA TYR A 115 8.65 -1.57 11.50
C TYR A 115 9.05 -0.10 11.35
N ARG A 116 8.61 0.52 10.26
CA ARG A 116 8.79 1.96 10.03
C ARG A 116 7.53 2.56 9.43
N SER A 117 7.14 3.71 9.93
CA SER A 117 6.03 4.49 9.38
C SER A 117 6.50 5.92 9.30
N ASP A 118 6.31 6.61 8.17
CA ASP A 118 6.55 8.04 8.10
C ASP A 118 5.90 8.74 6.88
N TYR A 119 5.81 10.07 6.93
CA TYR A 119 5.29 10.93 5.87
C TYR A 119 3.85 10.59 5.44
N ASN A 120 3.09 9.95 6.33
CA ASN A 120 1.68 9.66 6.13
C ASN A 120 0.83 10.89 6.49
N VAL A 121 -0.42 10.87 6.05
CA VAL A 121 -1.41 11.89 6.42
C VAL A 121 -2.62 11.19 7.04
N PHE A 122 -3.03 11.65 8.20
CA PHE A 122 -4.13 11.10 8.97
C PHE A 122 -5.26 12.12 9.06
N LEU A 123 -6.44 11.73 8.56
CA LEU A 123 -7.61 12.58 8.36
C LEU A 123 -8.82 11.99 9.09
N GLU A 124 -9.80 12.83 9.42
CA GLU A 124 -11.07 12.42 10.04
C GLU A 124 -10.93 11.54 11.29
N GLY A 125 -9.91 11.80 12.12
CA GLY A 125 -9.68 11.04 13.36
C GLY A 125 -8.88 9.76 13.20
N ALA A 126 -8.38 9.45 11.99
CA ALA A 126 -7.29 8.49 11.84
C ALA A 126 -6.07 8.93 12.68
N LYS A 127 -5.30 7.97 13.16
CA LYS A 127 -4.19 8.22 14.08
C LYS A 127 -2.90 7.54 13.61
N PRO A 128 -1.73 8.14 13.90
CA PRO A 128 -0.44 7.56 13.57
C PRO A 128 -0.13 6.31 14.39
N SER A 129 0.92 5.62 13.97
CA SER A 129 1.54 4.52 14.71
C SER A 129 2.27 5.02 15.96
N ALA A 130 2.60 4.11 16.87
CA ALA A 130 3.39 4.43 18.06
C ALA A 130 4.93 4.33 17.83
N PHE A 131 5.37 3.98 16.62
CA PHE A 131 6.76 3.59 16.32
C PHE A 131 7.39 4.39 15.18
N GLY A 132 6.79 5.52 14.80
CA GLY A 132 7.30 6.39 13.74
C GLY A 132 6.40 7.60 13.56
N ASP A 133 6.18 7.97 12.30
CA ASP A 133 5.32 9.07 11.85
C ASP A 133 5.82 10.46 12.28
N GLU A 134 7.13 10.63 12.44
CA GLU A 134 7.80 11.87 12.87
C GLU A 134 7.52 13.06 11.93
N HIS A 135 7.40 12.80 10.62
CA HIS A 135 7.12 13.78 9.58
C HIS A 135 5.71 13.64 9.00
N SER A 136 4.86 12.84 9.64
CA SER A 136 3.48 12.69 9.23
C SER A 136 2.63 13.86 9.67
N VAL A 137 1.50 14.05 8.98
CA VAL A 137 0.56 15.13 9.27
C VAL A 137 -0.74 14.55 9.80
N ILE A 138 -1.22 15.05 10.93
CA ILE A 138 -2.58 14.85 11.39
C ILE A 138 -3.35 16.12 11.06
N ALA A 139 -4.34 16.03 10.20
CA ALA A 139 -5.11 17.19 9.77
C ALA A 139 -6.60 17.04 10.13
N PRO A 140 -7.28 18.12 10.57
CA PRO A 140 -8.66 18.07 11.06
C PRO A 140 -9.71 17.96 9.93
N ASP A 141 -9.26 17.69 8.71
CA ASP A 141 -10.05 17.66 7.49
C ASP A 141 -11.25 16.73 7.57
N VAL A 142 -12.37 17.20 7.02
CA VAL A 142 -13.52 16.37 6.65
C VAL A 142 -13.49 16.21 5.14
N THR A 143 -13.04 15.04 4.70
CA THR A 143 -12.81 14.69 3.30
C THR A 143 -14.09 14.60 2.48
N ARG A 144 -15.25 14.39 3.12
CA ARG A 144 -16.53 14.16 2.40
C ARG A 144 -16.39 13.08 1.32
N LEU A 145 -15.57 12.07 1.59
CA LEU A 145 -15.23 11.05 0.61
C LEU A 145 -16.49 10.31 0.15
N ALA A 146 -16.65 10.22 -1.16
CA ALA A 146 -17.74 9.50 -1.80
C ALA A 146 -17.22 8.60 -2.92
N ILE A 147 -17.92 7.48 -3.13
CA ILE A 147 -17.67 6.55 -4.21
C ILE A 147 -18.95 6.43 -5.01
N GLN A 148 -18.85 6.59 -6.33
CA GLN A 148 -19.94 6.37 -7.26
C GLN A 148 -19.58 5.21 -8.19
N ASP A 149 -20.36 4.12 -8.12
CA ASP A 149 -20.23 3.02 -9.07
C ASP A 149 -20.57 3.48 -10.49
N LYS A 150 -19.82 2.94 -11.46
CA LYS A 150 -20.07 3.05 -12.90
C LYS A 150 -20.19 1.65 -13.47
N SER A 151 -20.77 1.51 -14.66
CA SER A 151 -20.93 0.20 -15.32
C SER A 151 -19.60 -0.55 -15.55
N ARG A 152 -18.47 0.18 -15.64
CA ARG A 152 -17.14 -0.37 -15.89
C ARG A 152 -16.08 0.02 -14.87
N GLY A 153 -16.48 0.60 -13.73
CA GLY A 153 -15.56 0.95 -12.65
C GLY A 153 -16.16 1.90 -11.64
N ALA A 154 -15.41 2.90 -11.16
CA ALA A 154 -15.84 3.77 -10.08
C ALA A 154 -15.27 5.19 -10.20
N THR A 155 -15.98 6.16 -9.62
CA THR A 155 -15.47 7.50 -9.37
C THR A 155 -15.35 7.70 -7.86
N ILE A 156 -14.18 8.11 -7.39
CA ILE A 156 -13.93 8.45 -5.99
C ILE A 156 -13.69 9.94 -5.93
N THR A 157 -14.41 10.65 -5.07
CA THR A 157 -14.26 12.08 -4.85
C THR A 157 -14.00 12.37 -3.39
N PHE A 158 -13.09 13.27 -3.09
CA PHE A 158 -12.77 13.70 -1.73
C PHE A 158 -12.17 15.10 -1.72
N ALA A 159 -12.33 15.80 -0.62
CA ALA A 159 -11.79 17.13 -0.41
C ALA A 159 -10.57 17.09 0.52
N LEU A 160 -9.56 17.92 0.25
CA LEU A 160 -8.40 18.12 1.10
C LEU A 160 -8.22 19.61 1.40
N THR A 161 -7.69 19.93 2.57
CA THR A 161 -7.18 21.27 2.89
C THR A 161 -5.69 21.37 2.54
N GLU A 162 -5.14 22.58 2.56
CA GLU A 162 -3.70 22.79 2.40
C GLU A 162 -2.87 22.02 3.45
N ALA A 163 -3.40 21.88 4.67
CA ALA A 163 -2.71 21.19 5.75
C ALA A 163 -2.40 19.73 5.40
N ALA A 164 -3.34 19.02 4.76
CA ALA A 164 -3.16 17.64 4.33
C ALA A 164 -2.05 17.46 3.28
N LEU A 165 -1.63 18.53 2.61
CA LEU A 165 -0.59 18.51 1.56
C LEU A 165 0.80 18.92 2.07
N HIS A 166 0.94 19.17 3.37
CA HIS A 166 2.21 19.58 3.98
C HIS A 166 3.21 18.43 4.12
N ALA A 167 2.74 17.18 4.19
CA ALA A 167 3.62 16.01 4.22
C ALA A 167 4.41 15.91 2.90
N LYS A 168 5.74 16.04 2.98
CA LYS A 168 6.66 15.92 1.85
C LYS A 168 7.52 14.69 2.05
N GLY A 169 7.09 13.60 1.43
CA GLY A 169 7.74 12.31 1.55
C GLY A 169 9.00 12.15 0.70
N PRO A 170 9.87 11.19 1.04
CA PRO A 170 10.91 10.71 0.15
C PRO A 170 10.30 9.90 -1.00
N GLN A 171 11.07 9.71 -2.06
CA GLN A 171 10.71 8.74 -3.08
C GLN A 171 10.85 7.33 -2.50
N VAL A 172 9.76 6.56 -2.50
CA VAL A 172 9.81 5.16 -2.06
C VAL A 172 10.55 4.35 -3.13
N ASN A 173 11.73 3.87 -2.78
CA ASN A 173 12.60 3.08 -3.66
C ASN A 173 13.38 2.03 -2.86
N ALA A 174 14.12 1.17 -3.56
CA ALA A 174 14.94 0.12 -2.96
C ALA A 174 15.91 0.63 -1.86
N GLY A 175 16.47 1.83 -2.02
CA GLY A 175 17.37 2.43 -1.04
C GLY A 175 16.65 2.83 0.25
N LEU A 176 15.45 3.41 0.14
CA LEU A 176 14.64 3.80 1.30
C LEU A 176 14.13 2.57 2.07
N VAL A 177 13.59 1.58 1.36
CA VAL A 177 13.01 0.39 1.99
C VAL A 177 14.06 -0.57 2.53
N GLY A 178 15.26 -0.57 1.95
CA GLY A 178 16.36 -1.43 2.36
C GLY A 178 16.21 -2.86 1.84
N VAL A 179 17.00 -3.78 2.40
CA VAL A 179 16.98 -5.21 2.08
C VAL A 179 16.37 -5.95 3.26
N PHE A 180 15.30 -6.70 3.02
CA PHE A 180 14.58 -7.45 4.05
C PHE A 180 15.37 -8.66 4.50
N HIS A 181 15.44 -8.87 5.81
CA HIS A 181 16.39 -9.78 6.42
C HIS A 181 16.11 -11.24 6.08
N THR A 182 14.85 -11.68 6.13
CA THR A 182 14.46 -13.07 5.87
C THR A 182 14.83 -13.53 4.45
N VAL A 183 14.60 -12.67 3.46
CA VAL A 183 14.67 -13.04 2.04
C VAL A 183 15.90 -12.49 1.31
N GLY A 184 16.64 -11.56 1.92
CA GLY A 184 17.81 -10.94 1.31
C GLY A 184 17.46 -10.18 0.02
N GLN A 185 16.28 -9.58 -0.04
CA GLN A 185 15.71 -8.93 -1.23
C GLN A 185 15.20 -7.52 -0.90
N THR A 186 15.19 -6.61 -1.88
CA THR A 186 14.55 -5.29 -1.80
C THR A 186 13.38 -5.21 -2.80
N ILE A 187 12.74 -4.04 -2.97
CA ILE A 187 11.75 -3.85 -4.04
C ILE A 187 12.43 -3.84 -5.41
N GLU A 188 12.06 -4.80 -6.25
CA GLU A 188 12.67 -5.04 -7.55
C GLU A 188 11.60 -5.35 -8.60
N ASP A 189 11.95 -5.19 -9.88
CA ASP A 189 11.15 -5.71 -10.97
C ASP A 189 11.37 -7.22 -11.17
N ARG A 190 10.65 -7.82 -12.12
CA ARG A 190 10.75 -9.26 -12.45
C ARG A 190 12.13 -9.73 -12.92
N TYR A 191 13.06 -8.82 -13.15
CA TYR A 191 14.43 -9.10 -13.59
C TYR A 191 15.45 -8.85 -12.48
N GLY A 192 15.01 -8.55 -11.26
CA GLY A 192 15.89 -8.22 -10.12
C GLY A 192 16.53 -6.86 -10.21
N ARG A 193 15.95 -5.94 -10.99
CA ARG A 193 16.41 -4.55 -11.01
C ARG A 193 15.66 -3.76 -9.94
N PRO A 194 16.35 -3.01 -9.08
CA PRO A 194 15.71 -2.13 -8.10
C PRO A 194 14.67 -1.20 -8.75
N ILE A 195 13.52 -1.04 -8.10
CA ILE A 195 12.45 -0.14 -8.57
C ILE A 195 12.20 1.02 -7.60
N ALA A 196 11.50 2.02 -8.11
CA ALA A 196 10.93 3.11 -7.34
C ALA A 196 9.41 3.18 -7.59
N VAL A 197 8.68 3.73 -6.63
CA VAL A 197 7.31 4.19 -6.81
C VAL A 197 7.40 5.63 -7.31
N ASP A 198 7.35 5.80 -8.62
CA ASP A 198 7.58 7.06 -9.33
C ASP A 198 6.37 7.57 -10.11
N ARG A 199 5.31 6.75 -10.19
CA ARG A 199 4.06 7.07 -10.84
C ARG A 199 2.88 6.80 -9.94
N ASP A 200 1.85 7.61 -10.11
CA ASP A 200 0.61 7.56 -9.36
C ASP A 200 -0.39 6.52 -9.93
N ILE A 201 -1.61 6.47 -9.40
CA ILE A 201 -2.64 5.52 -9.83
C ILE A 201 -3.04 5.65 -11.30
N SER A 202 -2.93 6.85 -11.88
CA SER A 202 -3.21 7.12 -13.30
C SER A 202 -2.02 6.86 -14.22
N GLY A 203 -0.82 6.66 -13.65
CA GLY A 203 0.45 6.53 -14.38
C GLY A 203 1.20 7.85 -14.56
N LYS A 204 0.71 8.94 -13.97
CA LYS A 204 1.38 10.25 -13.97
C LYS A 204 2.58 10.23 -13.04
N GLU A 205 3.68 10.85 -13.46
CA GLU A 205 4.90 10.91 -12.64
C GLU A 205 4.73 11.81 -11.42
N PHE A 206 5.28 11.39 -10.29
CA PHE A 206 5.47 12.25 -9.14
C PHE A 206 6.61 13.23 -9.41
N THR A 207 6.30 14.49 -9.73
CA THR A 207 7.31 15.56 -9.80
C THR A 207 7.92 15.86 -8.43
N ARG A 208 7.16 15.58 -7.37
CA ARG A 208 7.59 15.48 -5.99
C ARG A 208 6.75 14.40 -5.29
N PRO A 209 7.33 13.49 -4.49
CA PRO A 209 6.54 12.52 -3.73
C PRO A 209 5.63 13.24 -2.74
N ILE A 210 4.35 12.86 -2.75
CA ILE A 210 3.32 13.34 -1.81
C ILE A 210 2.54 12.16 -1.28
N ALA A 211 1.85 12.35 -0.15
CA ALA A 211 1.03 11.30 0.41
C ALA A 211 -0.19 11.01 -0.47
N GLY A 212 -0.50 9.72 -0.67
CA GLY A 212 -1.65 9.25 -1.42
C GLY A 212 -1.39 8.91 -2.88
N PRO A 213 -2.44 8.43 -3.57
CA PRO A 213 -2.31 7.74 -4.86
C PRO A 213 -2.33 8.67 -6.08
N LEU A 214 -2.35 9.99 -5.91
CA LEU A 214 -2.38 10.98 -6.99
C LEU A 214 -1.17 11.90 -6.90
N ALA A 215 -0.52 12.18 -8.03
CA ALA A 215 0.66 13.05 -8.07
C ALA A 215 0.34 14.55 -7.96
N ASP A 216 -0.91 14.94 -8.17
CA ASP A 216 -1.38 16.31 -8.29
C ASP A 216 -2.54 16.65 -7.36
N LEU A 217 -2.56 16.06 -6.17
CA LEU A 217 -3.49 16.44 -5.12
C LEU A 217 -3.46 17.95 -4.87
N MET A 218 -4.64 18.53 -4.76
CA MET A 218 -4.83 19.96 -4.55
C MET A 218 -5.78 20.25 -3.39
N PRO A 219 -5.71 21.44 -2.77
CA PRO A 219 -6.73 21.90 -1.85
C PRO A 219 -8.10 21.96 -2.55
N GLY A 220 -9.17 21.66 -1.83
CA GLY A 220 -10.50 21.50 -2.39
C GLY A 220 -10.73 20.09 -2.91
N TRP A 221 -11.58 19.97 -3.93
CA TRP A 221 -12.05 18.68 -4.44
C TRP A 221 -11.03 18.00 -5.36
N ASN A 222 -10.83 16.71 -5.12
CA ASN A 222 -10.03 15.79 -5.92
C ASN A 222 -10.92 14.64 -6.39
N ALA A 223 -10.59 14.06 -7.54
CA ALA A 223 -11.33 12.93 -8.11
C ALA A 223 -10.39 11.88 -8.70
N ILE A 224 -10.75 10.62 -8.51
CA ILE A 224 -10.11 9.47 -9.17
C ILE A 224 -11.18 8.77 -10.00
N LEU A 225 -10.93 8.64 -11.30
CA LEU A 225 -11.79 7.95 -12.25
C LEU A 225 -11.17 6.61 -12.61
N TRP A 226 -11.95 5.54 -12.49
CA TRP A 226 -11.49 4.19 -12.81
C TRP A 226 -12.48 3.42 -13.70
N PRO A 227 -12.01 2.79 -14.78
CA PRO A 227 -10.73 3.10 -15.42
C PRO A 227 -10.74 4.59 -15.87
N GLY A 228 -9.56 5.21 -15.99
CA GLY A 228 -9.46 6.60 -16.46
C GLY A 228 -10.06 6.81 -17.86
N GLU A 229 -10.23 8.07 -18.27
CA GLU A 229 -10.71 8.38 -19.63
C GLU A 229 -9.81 7.73 -20.69
N GLY A 230 -10.39 6.88 -21.55
CA GLY A 230 -9.67 6.02 -22.49
C GLY A 230 -9.61 4.53 -22.13
N GLY A 231 -10.19 4.13 -20.99
CA GLY A 231 -10.31 2.74 -20.53
C GLY A 231 -11.29 1.85 -21.31
N ASP A 232 -11.62 2.20 -22.56
CA ASP A 232 -12.36 1.32 -23.45
C ASP A 232 -11.45 0.19 -23.93
N GLY A 233 -11.44 -0.89 -23.14
CA GLY A 233 -11.14 -2.26 -23.54
C GLY A 233 -10.11 -2.42 -24.66
N VAL A 234 -8.83 -2.49 -24.30
CA VAL A 234 -7.87 -3.24 -25.12
C VAL A 234 -8.37 -4.67 -25.11
N GLY A 235 -9.10 -5.03 -26.16
CA GLY A 235 -9.56 -6.38 -26.39
C GLY A 235 -8.38 -7.34 -26.29
N ALA A 236 -8.59 -8.43 -25.56
CA ALA A 236 -7.78 -9.62 -25.67
C ALA A 236 -7.83 -10.12 -27.13
N LYS A 237 -7.00 -9.53 -28.01
CA LYS A 237 -6.60 -10.18 -29.25
C LYS A 237 -5.56 -11.21 -28.86
N GLY A 238 -6.05 -12.43 -28.61
CA GLY A 238 -5.22 -13.59 -28.41
C GLY A 238 -4.13 -13.67 -29.48
N HIS A 239 -2.89 -13.77 -29.05
CA HIS A 239 -1.86 -14.40 -29.84
C HIS A 239 -1.72 -15.83 -29.33
N ARG A 240 -2.48 -16.72 -29.97
CA ARG A 240 -1.99 -18.09 -30.18
C ARG A 240 -0.85 -17.97 -31.17
N ARG A 241 0.38 -18.23 -30.74
CA ARG A 241 1.33 -19.17 -31.36
C ARG A 241 2.33 -19.59 -30.30
#